data_AF-A0A2I0WS66-F1
#
_entry.id   AF-A0A2I0WS66-F1
#
_cell.length_a   1.000
_cell.length_b   1.000
_cell.length_c   1.000
_cell.angle_alpha   90.00
_cell.angle_beta   90.00
_cell.angle_gamma   90.00
#
_symmetry.space_group_name_H-M   'P 1'
#
loop_
_entity.id
_entity.type
_entity.pdbx_description
1 polymer ?
#
loop_
_entity_poly.entity_id
_entity_poly.type
_entity_poly.pdbx_seq_one_letter_code
_entity_poly.pdbx_strand_id
1 'polypeptide(L)'
;MAARIAYGEDREFRRVVSLEGALFEKSGTMSGGGSKPRGGKMGTSVKMSVSGDAIVAAKKEHSELEDQLKILRQMINDAAKRYQACEKTESHLELELAKSQKEVDSHATQHSYIEKQLDALKAAAEPKNDDLSRLKELEDIISAEDKEVNKLSRCSNKLKDRATELQNKIENAGGETLKNQKMKVSKIQSDIDKAGSEVNRLKVKIAAGEKMTKKLTKSIEELKKDKENLIDEKEKMEAAFKLIEQKAFEVQENYKKTQALIDKHKDVLNETKAEYNKLKKGLDELRAAEVDNDYKLQDIKKVLKDWEMKVKGFKKRLDDIEKDLGKQLDQMQSDAIDPEKLQEVLTDGSMSDVCDLKRAAEMVALLEAQLKDMNSNLDSISEYRQKALLYNERVEELNAATQERDDLKRHYDGLKKKRLDEFMTGFNIISLKLKEMYQMITLGGDAELELVDSLDPFSEGVVFSVRPPKKSWKNIANLSGGEKVGSL
;
A
#
# COMPACT_ATOMS: atom_id res chain seq x y z
N MET A 1 -33.93 31.53 38.65
CA MET A 1 -34.66 32.46 37.74
C MET A 1 -34.04 32.50 36.34
N ALA A 2 -32.79 32.96 36.18
CA ALA A 2 -32.09 33.10 34.89
C ALA A 2 -32.25 31.92 33.90
N ALA A 3 -32.03 30.68 34.33
CA ALA A 3 -32.17 29.50 33.45
C ALA A 3 -33.57 29.34 32.83
N ARG A 4 -34.64 29.78 33.52
CA ARG A 4 -36.03 29.74 33.02
C ARG A 4 -36.32 30.83 31.98
N ILE A 5 -35.43 31.82 31.86
CA ILE A 5 -35.47 32.89 30.84
C ILE A 5 -34.56 32.52 29.66
N ALA A 6 -33.48 31.78 29.90
CA ALA A 6 -32.60 31.25 28.85
C ALA A 6 -33.25 30.10 28.05
N TYR A 7 -34.07 29.26 28.70
CA TYR A 7 -34.77 28.12 28.12
C TYR A 7 -36.30 28.27 28.23
N GLY A 8 -36.84 29.37 27.70
CA GLY A 8 -38.29 29.61 27.64
C GLY A 8 -39.00 28.81 26.53
N GLU A 9 -40.32 28.92 26.46
CA GLU A 9 -41.14 28.25 25.42
C GLU A 9 -41.01 28.93 24.04
N ASP A 10 -40.72 30.24 24.01
CA ASP A 10 -40.26 30.92 22.80
C ASP A 10 -38.88 30.41 22.39
N ARG A 11 -38.74 29.99 21.11
CA ARG A 11 -37.55 29.35 20.56
C ARG A 11 -36.31 30.25 20.41
N GLU A 12 -36.29 31.42 21.03
CA GLU A 12 -35.14 32.32 21.07
C GLU A 12 -34.27 32.08 22.31
N PHE A 13 -33.18 31.33 22.17
CA PHE A 13 -32.16 31.29 23.21
C PHE A 13 -31.52 32.67 23.38
N ARG A 14 -31.75 33.30 24.53
CA ARG A 14 -31.21 34.63 24.88
C ARG A 14 -29.98 34.46 25.78
N ARG A 15 -28.98 35.34 25.60
CA ARG A 15 -27.76 35.32 26.43
C ARG A 15 -28.09 35.90 27.80
N VAL A 16 -28.00 35.09 28.85
CA VAL A 16 -28.40 35.49 30.22
C VAL A 16 -27.29 35.13 31.21
N VAL A 17 -26.99 36.04 32.14
CA VAL A 17 -26.08 35.81 33.26
C VAL A 17 -26.89 35.61 34.54
N SER A 18 -26.57 34.59 35.34
CA SER A 18 -27.13 34.42 36.68
C SER A 18 -26.38 35.24 37.72
N LEU A 19 -27.03 35.59 38.84
CA LEU A 19 -26.39 36.24 39.99
C LEU A 19 -25.29 35.37 40.64
N GLU A 20 -25.22 34.08 40.29
CA GLU A 20 -24.21 33.11 40.74
C GLU A 20 -23.03 33.00 39.75
N GLY A 21 -23.01 33.81 38.69
CA GLY A 21 -21.92 33.87 37.71
C GLY A 21 -21.96 32.78 36.63
N ALA A 22 -23.09 32.10 36.45
CA ALA A 22 -23.29 31.20 35.31
C ALA A 22 -23.77 31.99 34.08
N LEU A 23 -23.10 31.79 32.94
CA LEU A 23 -23.42 32.39 31.65
C LEU A 23 -24.11 31.36 30.75
N PHE A 24 -25.30 31.69 30.26
CA PHE A 24 -26.02 30.93 29.25
C PHE A 24 -25.83 31.59 27.88
N GLU A 25 -25.30 30.85 26.91
CA GLU A 25 -25.05 31.32 25.53
C GLU A 25 -26.25 31.02 24.61
N LYS A 26 -26.37 31.76 23.49
CA LYS A 26 -27.43 31.52 22.48
C LYS A 26 -27.36 30.14 21.80
N SER A 27 -26.21 29.46 21.91
CA SER A 27 -25.98 28.07 21.47
C SER A 27 -26.58 27.02 22.41
N GLY A 28 -27.22 27.43 23.52
CA GLY A 28 -27.75 26.53 24.54
C GLY A 28 -26.68 26.00 25.53
N THR A 29 -25.40 26.27 25.28
CA THR A 29 -24.29 25.92 26.18
C THR A 29 -24.23 26.84 27.40
N MET A 30 -24.16 26.25 28.59
CA MET A 30 -23.91 26.95 29.86
C MET A 30 -22.41 26.91 30.19
N SER A 31 -21.81 28.05 30.53
CA SER A 31 -20.43 28.15 31.00
C SER A 31 -20.34 28.92 32.32
N GLY A 32 -19.53 28.43 33.27
CA GLY A 32 -19.55 28.91 34.65
C GLY A 32 -20.73 28.36 35.47
N GLY A 33 -20.56 28.28 36.80
CA GLY A 33 -21.49 27.59 37.71
C GLY A 33 -20.80 26.63 38.69
N GLY A 34 -19.65 27.02 39.25
CA GLY A 34 -18.94 26.23 40.25
C GLY A 34 -19.47 26.51 41.66
N SER A 35 -19.73 25.47 42.45
CA SER A 35 -20.43 25.52 43.75
C SER A 35 -19.71 26.25 44.90
N LYS A 36 -18.58 26.94 44.65
CA LYS A 36 -17.88 27.80 45.62
C LYS A 36 -17.25 29.01 44.90
N PRO A 37 -17.52 30.26 45.34
CA PRO A 37 -16.81 31.42 44.83
C PRO A 37 -15.34 31.38 45.27
N ARG A 38 -14.42 31.26 44.31
CA ARG A 38 -12.96 31.37 44.57
C ARG A 38 -12.55 32.83 44.72
N GLY A 39 -12.90 33.43 45.87
CA GLY A 39 -12.40 34.75 46.26
C GLY A 39 -10.87 34.75 46.38
N GLY A 40 -10.20 35.71 45.75
CA GLY A 40 -8.74 35.85 45.76
C GLY A 40 -8.22 36.22 47.15
N LYS A 41 -7.54 35.29 47.83
CA LYS A 41 -6.96 35.51 49.16
C LYS A 41 -5.64 36.30 49.09
N MET A 42 -5.71 37.61 48.86
CA MET A 42 -4.59 38.52 49.14
C MET A 42 -4.48 38.77 50.65
N GLY A 43 -3.88 37.83 51.37
CA GLY A 43 -3.56 37.96 52.79
C GLY A 43 -2.20 38.61 53.00
N THR A 44 -2.15 39.85 53.47
CA THR A 44 -0.91 40.58 53.80
C THR A 44 -0.27 40.06 55.09
N SER A 45 0.42 38.92 54.97
CA SER A 45 1.24 38.31 56.02
C SER A 45 2.53 37.75 55.40
N VAL A 46 3.54 38.61 55.20
CA VAL A 46 4.87 38.20 54.75
C VAL A 46 5.56 37.42 55.87
N LYS A 47 5.41 36.09 55.87
CA LYS A 47 6.13 35.22 56.80
C LYS A 47 7.46 34.75 56.20
N MET A 48 8.52 35.30 56.78
CA MET A 48 9.90 34.79 56.79
C MET A 48 10.64 34.70 55.44
N SER A 49 11.87 35.21 55.46
CA SER A 49 12.91 34.85 54.49
C SER A 49 13.18 33.35 54.54
N VAL A 50 12.94 32.65 53.44
CA VAL A 50 13.42 31.28 53.25
C VAL A 50 14.95 31.30 53.18
N SER A 51 15.63 30.43 53.92
CA SER A 51 17.10 30.36 53.86
C SER A 51 17.58 29.87 52.49
N GLY A 52 18.76 30.33 52.05
CA GLY A 52 19.35 29.89 50.79
C GLY A 52 19.48 28.36 50.72
N ASP A 53 19.89 27.73 51.82
CA ASP A 53 20.06 26.29 51.94
C ASP A 53 18.75 25.53 51.76
N ALA A 54 17.62 26.05 52.27
CA ALA A 54 16.31 25.43 52.06
C ALA A 54 15.85 25.52 50.60
N ILE A 55 16.19 26.61 49.89
CA ILE A 55 15.94 26.73 48.44
C ILE A 55 16.84 25.77 47.65
N VAL A 56 18.11 25.59 48.05
CA VAL A 56 19.05 24.65 47.41
C VAL A 56 18.60 23.20 47.64
N ALA A 57 18.19 22.84 48.86
CA ALA A 57 17.66 21.53 49.19
C ALA A 57 16.39 21.21 48.38
N ALA A 58 15.41 22.13 48.37
CA ALA A 58 14.18 21.95 47.61
C ALA A 58 14.41 21.88 46.08
N LYS A 59 15.41 22.60 45.54
CA LYS A 59 15.80 22.47 44.12
C LYS A 59 16.46 21.12 43.82
N LYS A 60 17.28 20.59 44.74
CA LYS A 60 17.91 19.27 44.60
C LYS A 60 16.87 18.16 44.64
N GLU A 61 15.96 18.20 45.61
CA GLU A 61 14.81 17.29 45.72
C GLU A 61 13.90 17.37 44.48
N HIS A 62 13.62 18.59 43.98
CA HIS A 62 12.84 18.77 42.75
C HIS A 62 13.53 18.13 41.53
N SER A 63 14.84 18.33 41.36
CA SER A 63 15.61 17.71 40.28
C SER A 63 15.65 16.18 40.37
N GLU A 64 15.79 15.63 41.58
CA GLU A 64 15.77 14.19 41.83
C GLU A 64 14.38 13.59 41.51
N LEU A 65 13.31 14.31 41.84
CA LEU A 65 11.94 13.92 41.46
C LEU A 65 11.68 14.06 39.96
N GLU A 66 12.24 15.06 39.27
CA GLU A 66 12.12 15.20 37.81
C GLU A 66 12.84 14.08 37.06
N ASP A 67 14.05 13.69 37.47
CA ASP A 67 14.76 12.56 36.87
C ASP A 67 14.08 11.21 37.20
N GLN A 68 13.55 11.01 38.41
CA GLN A 68 12.71 9.84 38.72
C GLN A 68 11.46 9.78 37.82
N LEU A 69 10.76 10.91 37.64
CA LEU A 69 9.55 11.00 36.80
C LEU A 69 9.88 10.74 35.33
N LYS A 70 11.03 11.21 34.85
CA LYS A 70 11.57 10.95 33.50
C LYS A 70 11.91 9.46 33.29
N ILE A 71 12.56 8.81 34.26
CA ILE A 71 12.81 7.37 34.24
C ILE A 71 11.49 6.58 34.22
N LEU A 72 10.53 6.92 35.08
CA LEU A 72 9.20 6.29 35.11
C LEU A 72 8.45 6.47 33.79
N ARG A 73 8.50 7.65 33.15
CA ARG A 73 7.94 7.89 31.81
C ARG A 73 8.60 7.02 30.74
N GLN A 74 9.92 6.82 30.79
CA GLN A 74 10.62 5.91 29.88
C GLN A 74 10.19 4.45 30.11
N MET A 75 10.15 3.99 31.36
CA MET A 75 9.69 2.64 31.71
C MET A 75 8.26 2.36 31.27
N ILE A 76 7.34 3.32 31.42
CA ILE A 76 5.95 3.20 30.94
C ILE A 76 5.89 3.09 29.42
N ASN A 77 6.67 3.91 28.70
CA ASN A 77 6.73 3.90 27.23
C ASN A 77 7.30 2.56 26.72
N ASP A 78 8.37 2.06 27.32
CA ASP A 78 8.97 0.79 26.91
C ASP A 78 8.14 -0.43 27.33
N ALA A 79 7.39 -0.37 28.44
CA ALA A 79 6.37 -1.35 28.79
C ALA A 79 5.22 -1.36 27.76
N ALA A 80 4.74 -0.18 27.34
CA ALA A 80 3.68 -0.07 26.32
C ALA A 80 4.13 -0.61 24.95
N LYS A 81 5.37 -0.33 24.52
CA LYS A 81 5.96 -0.93 23.30
C LYS A 81 6.04 -2.45 23.38
N ARG A 82 6.47 -2.99 24.53
CA ARG A 82 6.53 -4.45 24.76
C ARG A 82 5.14 -5.07 24.73
N TYR A 83 4.15 -4.44 25.36
CA TYR A 83 2.76 -4.90 25.32
C TYR A 83 2.22 -4.94 23.88
N GLN A 84 2.37 -3.87 23.10
CA GLN A 84 1.97 -3.84 21.68
C GLN A 84 2.75 -4.81 20.78
N ALA A 85 3.96 -5.23 21.17
CA ALA A 85 4.70 -6.28 20.48
C ALA A 85 4.12 -7.67 20.83
N CYS A 86 3.84 -7.93 22.12
CA CYS A 86 3.21 -9.16 22.59
C CYS A 86 1.82 -9.36 21.96
N GLU A 87 0.97 -8.33 22.00
CA GLU A 87 -0.38 -8.31 21.39
C GLU A 87 -0.34 -8.66 19.90
N LYS A 88 0.66 -8.15 19.16
CA LYS A 88 0.87 -8.51 17.75
C LYS A 88 1.31 -9.96 17.58
N THR A 89 2.24 -10.46 18.42
CA THR A 89 2.64 -11.88 18.35
C THR A 89 1.51 -12.83 18.77
N GLU A 90 0.65 -12.43 19.70
CA GLU A 90 -0.53 -13.17 20.14
C GLU A 90 -1.52 -13.31 18.98
N SER A 91 -1.93 -12.20 18.35
CA SER A 91 -2.83 -12.23 17.18
C SER A 91 -2.25 -12.99 15.97
N HIS A 92 -0.92 -13.03 15.82
CA HIS A 92 -0.25 -13.83 14.79
C HIS A 92 -0.31 -15.33 15.11
N LEU A 93 -0.03 -15.71 16.36
CA LEU A 93 -0.08 -17.10 16.83
C LEU A 93 -1.50 -17.66 16.84
N GLU A 94 -2.51 -16.84 17.18
CA GLU A 94 -3.93 -17.22 17.04
C GLU A 94 -4.28 -17.55 15.58
N LEU A 95 -3.80 -16.76 14.62
CA LEU A 95 -4.02 -17.00 13.19
C LEU A 95 -3.30 -18.26 12.70
N GLU A 96 -2.06 -18.51 13.15
CA GLU A 96 -1.33 -19.75 12.83
C GLU A 96 -1.96 -20.99 13.46
N LEU A 97 -2.48 -20.90 14.69
CA LEU A 97 -3.22 -21.97 15.36
C LEU A 97 -4.53 -22.27 14.62
N ALA A 98 -5.31 -21.23 14.28
CA ALA A 98 -6.56 -21.37 13.53
C ALA A 98 -6.34 -21.92 12.10
N LYS A 99 -5.19 -21.61 11.48
CA LYS A 99 -4.77 -22.23 10.22
C LYS A 99 -4.41 -23.71 10.42
N SER A 100 -3.55 -24.01 11.40
CA SER A 100 -3.07 -25.37 11.69
C SER A 100 -4.23 -26.31 12.04
N GLN A 101 -5.22 -25.84 12.80
CA GLN A 101 -6.44 -26.62 13.11
C GLN A 101 -7.20 -27.00 11.83
N LYS A 102 -7.37 -26.08 10.88
CA LYS A 102 -8.03 -26.38 9.60
C LYS A 102 -7.24 -27.36 8.73
N GLU A 103 -5.91 -27.33 8.80
CA GLU A 103 -5.05 -28.31 8.13
C GLU A 103 -5.18 -29.70 8.77
N VAL A 104 -5.23 -29.79 10.11
CA VAL A 104 -5.53 -31.02 10.85
C VAL A 104 -6.92 -31.57 10.52
N ASP A 105 -7.97 -30.73 10.55
CA ASP A 105 -9.34 -31.12 10.23
C ASP A 105 -9.45 -31.65 8.78
N SER A 106 -8.81 -30.95 7.84
CA SER A 106 -8.71 -31.36 6.44
C SER A 106 -8.06 -32.74 6.30
N HIS A 107 -6.88 -32.95 6.90
CA HIS A 107 -6.19 -34.23 6.86
C HIS A 107 -6.95 -35.36 7.57
N ALA A 108 -7.69 -35.08 8.64
CA ALA A 108 -8.55 -36.06 9.30
C ALA A 108 -9.69 -36.54 8.37
N THR A 109 -10.32 -35.63 7.61
CA THR A 109 -11.33 -36.03 6.62
C THR A 109 -10.75 -36.83 5.45
N GLN A 110 -9.56 -36.45 4.97
CA GLN A 110 -8.82 -37.20 3.94
C GLN A 110 -8.46 -38.61 4.42
N HIS A 111 -7.96 -38.74 5.66
CA HIS A 111 -7.60 -40.03 6.25
C HIS A 111 -8.81 -40.97 6.34
N SER A 112 -9.94 -40.49 6.88
CA SER A 112 -11.17 -41.30 6.98
C SER A 112 -11.79 -41.66 5.62
N TYR A 113 -11.52 -40.88 4.57
CA TYR A 113 -11.91 -41.23 3.20
C TYR A 113 -11.02 -42.33 2.63
N ILE A 114 -9.70 -42.20 2.76
CA ILE A 114 -8.71 -43.18 2.27
C ILE A 114 -8.86 -44.51 3.00
N GLU A 115 -9.10 -44.50 4.32
CA GLU A 115 -9.37 -45.70 5.13
C GLU A 115 -10.58 -46.49 4.61
N LYS A 116 -11.70 -45.80 4.33
CA LYS A 116 -12.91 -46.41 3.74
C LYS A 116 -12.66 -46.95 2.33
N GLN A 117 -11.87 -46.26 1.51
CA GLN A 117 -11.46 -46.79 0.20
C GLN A 117 -10.59 -48.04 0.33
N LEU A 118 -9.64 -48.04 1.27
CA LEU A 118 -8.72 -49.14 1.53
C LEU A 118 -9.46 -50.39 2.00
N ASP A 119 -10.44 -50.26 2.89
CA ASP A 119 -11.27 -51.40 3.33
C ASP A 119 -12.22 -51.91 2.23
N ALA A 120 -12.80 -51.02 1.42
CA ALA A 120 -13.57 -51.42 0.25
C ALA A 120 -12.70 -52.16 -0.79
N LEU A 121 -11.45 -51.74 -0.97
CA LEU A 121 -10.49 -52.41 -1.86
C LEU A 121 -10.01 -53.76 -1.31
N LYS A 122 -9.80 -53.90 0.01
CA LYS A 122 -9.55 -55.21 0.65
C LYS A 122 -10.71 -56.18 0.39
N ALA A 123 -11.94 -55.75 0.68
CA ALA A 123 -13.13 -56.58 0.49
C ALA A 123 -13.40 -56.95 -0.98
N ALA A 124 -12.93 -56.13 -1.93
CA ALA A 124 -12.97 -56.43 -3.36
C ALA A 124 -11.80 -57.31 -3.86
N ALA A 125 -10.72 -57.42 -3.07
CA ALA A 125 -9.52 -58.20 -3.39
C ALA A 125 -9.50 -59.61 -2.75
N GLU A 126 -10.37 -59.89 -1.78
CA GLU A 126 -10.57 -61.26 -1.29
C GLU A 126 -11.21 -62.12 -2.40
N PRO A 127 -10.56 -63.20 -2.86
CA PRO A 127 -11.10 -64.07 -3.90
C PRO A 127 -12.32 -64.82 -3.36
N LYS A 128 -13.39 -64.91 -4.17
CA LYS A 128 -14.63 -65.57 -3.71
C LYS A 128 -14.43 -67.07 -3.58
N ASN A 129 -15.18 -67.70 -2.69
CA ASN A 129 -15.15 -69.16 -2.54
C ASN A 129 -15.49 -69.90 -3.84
N ASP A 130 -16.31 -69.30 -4.71
CA ASP A 130 -16.61 -69.82 -6.05
C ASP A 130 -15.37 -69.79 -6.96
N ASP A 131 -14.62 -68.68 -6.96
CA ASP A 131 -13.38 -68.52 -7.74
C ASP A 131 -12.30 -69.52 -7.25
N LEU A 132 -12.15 -69.67 -5.94
CA LEU A 132 -11.25 -70.64 -5.31
C LEU A 132 -11.63 -72.09 -5.59
N SER A 133 -12.93 -72.39 -5.69
CA SER A 133 -13.43 -73.72 -6.07
C SER A 133 -13.18 -73.99 -7.55
N ARG A 134 -13.47 -73.01 -8.40
CA ARG A 134 -13.23 -73.09 -9.85
C ARG A 134 -11.75 -73.21 -10.20
N LEU A 135 -10.86 -72.60 -9.42
CA LEU A 135 -9.41 -72.77 -9.58
C LEU A 135 -8.98 -74.22 -9.41
N LYS A 136 -9.51 -74.92 -8.39
CA LYS A 136 -9.23 -76.35 -8.15
C LYS A 136 -9.80 -77.24 -9.26
N GLU A 137 -11.04 -76.98 -9.69
CA GLU A 137 -11.63 -77.69 -10.84
C GLU A 137 -10.76 -77.56 -12.10
N LEU A 138 -10.26 -76.35 -12.37
CA LEU A 138 -9.39 -76.10 -13.52
C LEU A 138 -8.01 -76.77 -13.36
N GLU A 139 -7.45 -76.81 -12.15
CA GLU A 139 -6.19 -77.48 -11.87
C GLU A 139 -6.30 -79.02 -12.01
N ASP A 140 -7.39 -79.62 -11.56
CA ASP A 140 -7.72 -81.03 -11.80
C ASP A 140 -7.93 -81.34 -13.30
N ILE A 141 -8.63 -80.46 -14.03
CA ILE A 141 -8.83 -80.60 -15.49
C ILE A 141 -7.50 -80.49 -16.24
N ILE A 142 -6.66 -79.51 -15.92
CA ILE A 142 -5.31 -79.36 -16.50
C ILE A 142 -4.49 -80.61 -16.20
N SER A 143 -4.53 -81.12 -14.97
CA SER A 143 -3.86 -82.36 -14.59
C SER A 143 -4.38 -83.58 -15.37
N ALA A 144 -5.65 -83.61 -15.76
CA ALA A 144 -6.21 -84.67 -16.60
C ALA A 144 -5.76 -84.55 -18.07
N GLU A 145 -5.89 -83.36 -18.66
CA GLU A 145 -5.48 -83.09 -20.05
C GLU A 145 -3.98 -83.29 -20.26
N ASP A 146 -3.11 -82.88 -19.32
CA ASP A 146 -1.67 -83.12 -19.42
C ASP A 146 -1.34 -84.62 -19.50
N LYS A 147 -2.13 -85.49 -18.84
CA LYS A 147 -1.96 -86.95 -18.93
C LYS A 147 -2.36 -87.49 -20.30
N GLU A 148 -3.39 -86.94 -20.94
CA GLU A 148 -3.77 -87.31 -22.32
C GLU A 148 -2.82 -86.72 -23.36
N VAL A 149 -2.39 -85.46 -23.23
CA VAL A 149 -1.34 -84.86 -24.07
C VAL A 149 -0.04 -85.68 -24.00
N ASN A 150 0.34 -86.18 -22.82
CA ASN A 150 1.50 -87.06 -22.65
C ASN A 150 1.30 -88.49 -23.22
N LYS A 151 0.06 -88.98 -23.36
CA LYS A 151 -0.22 -90.23 -24.10
C LYS A 151 -0.19 -89.99 -25.61
N LEU A 152 -0.83 -88.92 -26.07
CA LEU A 152 -0.91 -88.51 -27.47
C LEU A 152 0.47 -88.18 -28.04
N SER A 153 1.34 -87.50 -27.28
CA SER A 153 2.72 -87.22 -27.71
C SER A 153 3.54 -88.49 -27.90
N ARG A 154 3.40 -89.49 -27.01
CA ARG A 154 4.04 -90.81 -27.14
C ARG A 154 3.53 -91.58 -28.36
N CYS A 155 2.24 -91.53 -28.66
CA CYS A 155 1.66 -92.14 -29.85
C CYS A 155 2.06 -91.40 -31.15
N SER A 156 2.07 -90.07 -31.11
CA SER A 156 2.53 -89.20 -32.20
C SER A 156 4.00 -89.44 -32.53
N ASN A 157 4.87 -89.58 -31.53
CA ASN A 157 6.28 -89.92 -31.75
C ASN A 157 6.43 -91.29 -32.45
N LYS A 158 5.75 -92.35 -31.99
CA LYS A 158 5.76 -93.66 -32.69
C LYS A 158 5.28 -93.58 -34.14
N LEU A 159 4.28 -92.73 -34.43
CA LEU A 159 3.82 -92.47 -35.80
C LEU A 159 4.85 -91.68 -36.61
N LYS A 160 5.52 -90.70 -35.98
CA LYS A 160 6.58 -89.88 -36.57
C LYS A 160 7.82 -90.70 -36.90
N ASP A 161 8.24 -91.61 -36.02
CA ASP A 161 9.35 -92.54 -36.24
C ASP A 161 9.06 -93.48 -37.43
N ARG A 162 7.83 -93.99 -37.48
CA ARG A 162 7.36 -94.84 -38.59
C ARG A 162 7.22 -94.05 -39.91
N ALA A 163 6.89 -92.76 -39.82
CA ALA A 163 6.85 -91.85 -40.96
C ALA A 163 8.25 -91.44 -41.44
N THR A 164 9.24 -91.22 -40.55
CA THR A 164 10.63 -90.95 -40.95
C THR A 164 11.29 -92.20 -41.52
N GLU A 165 10.98 -93.40 -41.02
CA GLU A 165 11.37 -94.65 -41.69
C GLU A 165 10.86 -94.73 -43.14
N LEU A 166 9.59 -94.39 -43.37
CA LEU A 166 8.99 -94.38 -44.72
C LEU A 166 9.58 -93.27 -45.59
N GLN A 167 9.77 -92.06 -45.03
CA GLN A 167 10.43 -90.93 -45.69
C GLN A 167 11.84 -91.33 -46.15
N ASN A 168 12.64 -91.95 -45.28
CA ASN A 168 13.99 -92.42 -45.59
C ASN A 168 13.99 -93.50 -46.68
N LYS A 169 13.03 -94.44 -46.64
CA LYS A 169 12.85 -95.48 -47.68
C LYS A 169 12.50 -94.86 -49.03
N ILE A 170 11.61 -93.86 -49.07
CA ILE A 170 11.21 -93.11 -50.28
C ILE A 170 12.39 -92.27 -50.81
N GLU A 171 13.14 -91.61 -49.94
CA GLU A 171 14.23 -90.71 -50.32
C GLU A 171 15.45 -91.49 -50.84
N ASN A 172 15.71 -92.70 -50.31
CA ASN A 172 16.68 -93.64 -50.87
C ASN A 172 16.22 -94.25 -52.20
N ALA A 173 14.92 -94.54 -52.36
CA ALA A 173 14.37 -95.11 -53.61
C ALA A 173 14.42 -94.14 -54.80
N GLY A 174 14.41 -92.82 -54.55
CA GLY A 174 14.47 -91.79 -55.60
C GLY A 174 15.86 -91.54 -56.20
N GLY A 175 16.92 -92.04 -55.55
CA GLY A 175 18.31 -91.86 -56.00
C GLY A 175 18.82 -90.41 -55.99
N GLU A 176 20.09 -90.26 -56.37
CA GLU A 176 20.83 -89.00 -56.24
C GLU A 176 20.26 -87.89 -57.15
N THR A 177 19.61 -88.23 -58.25
CA THR A 177 18.96 -87.27 -59.17
C THR A 177 17.71 -86.63 -58.57
N LEU A 178 16.82 -87.41 -57.95
CA LEU A 178 15.64 -86.86 -57.26
C LEU A 178 16.07 -86.05 -56.03
N LYS A 179 17.07 -86.51 -55.29
CA LYS A 179 17.65 -85.81 -54.14
C LYS A 179 18.21 -84.44 -54.53
N ASN A 180 18.95 -84.35 -55.64
CA ASN A 180 19.45 -83.07 -56.17
C ASN A 180 18.33 -82.12 -56.62
N GLN A 181 17.23 -82.63 -57.21
CA GLN A 181 16.08 -81.77 -57.54
C GLN A 181 15.28 -81.36 -56.30
N LYS A 182 15.11 -82.25 -55.30
CA LYS A 182 14.56 -81.90 -53.98
C LYS A 182 15.34 -80.75 -53.32
N MET A 183 16.67 -80.79 -53.34
CA MET A 183 17.50 -79.70 -52.80
C MET A 183 17.30 -78.37 -53.55
N LYS A 184 17.18 -78.40 -54.88
CA LYS A 184 16.89 -77.20 -55.68
C LYS A 184 15.50 -76.62 -55.37
N VAL A 185 14.47 -77.46 -55.34
CA VAL A 185 13.09 -77.04 -55.00
C VAL A 185 13.02 -76.50 -53.57
N SER A 186 13.64 -77.18 -52.60
CA SER A 186 13.72 -76.74 -51.20
C SER A 186 14.42 -75.38 -51.05
N LYS A 187 15.53 -75.16 -51.79
CA LYS A 187 16.21 -73.87 -51.81
C LYS A 187 15.32 -72.77 -52.42
N ILE A 188 14.69 -73.03 -53.56
CA ILE A 188 13.77 -72.09 -54.22
C ILE A 188 12.59 -71.76 -53.29
N GLN A 189 12.00 -72.74 -52.60
CA GLN A 189 10.94 -72.50 -51.62
C GLN A 189 11.44 -71.64 -50.46
N SER A 190 12.60 -71.95 -49.88
CA SER A 190 13.21 -71.16 -48.81
C SER A 190 13.50 -69.71 -49.23
N ASP A 191 13.90 -69.49 -50.48
CA ASP A 191 14.15 -68.15 -51.02
C ASP A 191 12.85 -67.40 -51.36
N ILE A 192 11.78 -68.11 -51.77
CA ILE A 192 10.41 -67.58 -51.88
C ILE A 192 9.87 -67.17 -50.50
N ASP A 193 10.05 -67.99 -49.47
CA ASP A 193 9.55 -67.72 -48.12
C ASP A 193 10.26 -66.51 -47.49
N LYS A 194 11.58 -66.36 -47.74
CA LYS A 194 12.34 -65.14 -47.40
C LYS A 194 11.84 -63.91 -48.15
N ALA A 195 11.60 -64.03 -49.46
CA ALA A 195 11.06 -62.92 -50.25
C ALA A 195 9.66 -62.52 -49.79
N GLY A 196 8.77 -63.48 -49.51
CA GLY A 196 7.42 -63.24 -49.02
C GLY A 196 7.38 -62.61 -47.63
N SER A 197 8.24 -63.07 -46.71
CA SER A 197 8.36 -62.47 -45.38
C SER A 197 8.96 -61.06 -45.42
N GLU A 198 9.96 -60.78 -46.27
CA GLU A 198 10.47 -59.42 -46.44
C GLU A 198 9.45 -58.50 -47.13
N VAL A 199 8.72 -58.97 -48.15
CA VAL A 199 7.61 -58.23 -48.77
C VAL A 199 6.53 -57.88 -47.73
N ASN A 200 6.18 -58.80 -46.83
CA ASN A 200 5.24 -58.52 -45.75
C ASN A 200 5.82 -57.53 -44.72
N ARG A 201 7.12 -57.63 -44.39
CA ARG A 201 7.82 -56.65 -43.54
C ARG A 201 7.80 -55.24 -44.15
N LEU A 202 8.02 -55.13 -45.46
CA LEU A 202 7.96 -53.87 -46.20
C LEU A 202 6.53 -53.32 -46.29
N LYS A 203 5.51 -54.15 -46.55
CA LYS A 203 4.09 -53.74 -46.51
C LYS A 203 3.69 -53.16 -45.15
N VAL A 204 4.10 -53.79 -44.05
CA VAL A 204 3.83 -53.27 -42.69
C VAL A 204 4.55 -51.93 -42.46
N LYS A 205 5.80 -51.78 -42.91
CA LYS A 205 6.53 -50.49 -42.85
C LYS A 205 5.85 -49.39 -43.67
N ILE A 206 5.36 -49.70 -44.87
CA ILE A 206 4.63 -48.75 -45.72
C ILE A 206 3.34 -48.31 -45.03
N ALA A 207 2.51 -49.24 -44.55
CA ALA A 207 1.26 -48.93 -43.85
C ALA A 207 1.48 -48.15 -42.54
N ALA A 208 2.60 -48.38 -41.84
CA ALA A 208 3.00 -47.56 -40.69
C ALA A 208 3.43 -46.15 -41.12
N GLY A 209 4.22 -46.03 -42.20
CA GLY A 209 4.62 -44.77 -42.80
C GLY A 209 3.42 -43.92 -43.23
N GLU A 210 2.47 -44.48 -43.97
CA GLU A 210 1.23 -43.79 -44.38
C GLU A 210 0.42 -43.27 -43.18
N LYS A 211 0.30 -44.06 -42.11
CA LYS A 211 -0.37 -43.64 -40.88
C LYS A 211 0.38 -42.49 -40.19
N MET A 212 1.72 -42.52 -40.20
CA MET A 212 2.53 -41.45 -39.64
C MET A 212 2.43 -40.16 -40.49
N THR A 213 2.53 -40.27 -41.81
CA THR A 213 2.31 -39.15 -42.74
C THR A 213 0.97 -38.49 -42.49
N LYS A 214 -0.13 -39.26 -42.43
CA LYS A 214 -1.48 -38.73 -42.16
C LYS A 214 -1.61 -38.03 -40.81
N LYS A 215 -0.91 -38.49 -39.77
CA LYS A 215 -0.84 -37.78 -38.47
C LYS A 215 -0.09 -36.45 -38.60
N LEU A 216 1.07 -36.46 -39.25
CA LEU A 216 1.90 -35.26 -39.46
C LEU A 216 1.18 -34.23 -40.34
N THR A 217 0.42 -34.65 -41.36
CA THR A 217 -0.34 -33.70 -42.20
C THR A 217 -1.39 -32.94 -41.39
N LYS A 218 -2.15 -33.63 -40.53
CA LYS A 218 -3.13 -32.99 -39.63
C LYS A 218 -2.48 -32.02 -38.65
N SER A 219 -1.39 -32.43 -38.01
CA SER A 219 -0.64 -31.56 -37.09
C SER A 219 -0.09 -30.31 -37.80
N ILE A 220 0.30 -30.42 -39.07
CA ILE A 220 0.71 -29.26 -39.90
C ILE A 220 -0.48 -28.35 -40.25
N GLU A 221 -1.69 -28.90 -40.45
CA GLU A 221 -2.92 -28.12 -40.68
C GLU A 221 -3.36 -27.39 -39.40
N GLU A 222 -3.31 -28.05 -38.25
CA GLU A 222 -3.56 -27.49 -36.92
C GLU A 222 -2.57 -26.34 -36.62
N LEU A 223 -1.26 -26.58 -36.72
CA LEU A 223 -0.22 -25.57 -36.49
C LEU A 223 -0.27 -24.39 -37.48
N LYS A 224 -0.78 -24.58 -38.70
CA LYS A 224 -1.02 -23.48 -39.65
C LYS A 224 -2.15 -22.57 -39.16
N LYS A 225 -3.25 -23.15 -38.71
CA LYS A 225 -4.39 -22.40 -38.18
C LYS A 225 -4.00 -21.63 -36.92
N ASP A 226 -3.24 -22.26 -36.01
CA ASP A 226 -2.77 -21.59 -34.79
C ASP A 226 -1.81 -20.44 -35.11
N LYS A 227 -0.93 -20.60 -36.10
CA LYS A 227 -0.09 -19.49 -36.62
C LYS A 227 -0.94 -18.33 -37.16
N GLU A 228 -2.02 -18.64 -37.88
CA GLU A 228 -2.93 -17.63 -38.45
C GLU A 228 -3.66 -16.85 -37.35
N ASN A 229 -4.21 -17.56 -36.34
CA ASN A 229 -4.79 -16.95 -35.14
C ASN A 229 -3.80 -16.03 -34.41
N LEU A 230 -2.54 -16.45 -34.25
CA LEU A 230 -1.50 -15.68 -33.56
C LEU A 230 -1.05 -14.42 -34.33
N ILE A 231 -1.15 -14.42 -35.67
CA ILE A 231 -0.94 -13.22 -36.48
C ILE A 231 -2.09 -12.23 -36.24
N ASP A 232 -3.32 -12.73 -36.29
CA ASP A 232 -4.56 -11.99 -36.02
C ASP A 232 -4.55 -11.31 -34.63
N GLU A 233 -4.08 -12.02 -33.59
CA GLU A 233 -3.92 -11.48 -32.23
C GLU A 233 -2.79 -10.44 -32.14
N LYS A 234 -1.66 -10.69 -32.80
CA LYS A 234 -0.53 -9.76 -32.86
C LYS A 234 -0.91 -8.43 -33.52
N GLU A 235 -1.66 -8.46 -34.64
CA GLU A 235 -2.12 -7.24 -35.31
C GLU A 235 -3.10 -6.43 -34.43
N LYS A 236 -3.98 -7.11 -33.68
CA LYS A 236 -4.87 -6.48 -32.69
C LYS A 236 -4.08 -5.83 -31.54
N MET A 237 -3.02 -6.49 -31.04
CA MET A 237 -2.13 -5.90 -30.03
C MET A 237 -1.35 -4.70 -30.58
N GLU A 238 -0.83 -4.74 -31.81
CA GLU A 238 -0.11 -3.61 -32.41
C GLU A 238 -1.02 -2.40 -32.66
N ALA A 239 -2.30 -2.63 -33.02
CA ALA A 239 -3.30 -1.58 -33.13
C ALA A 239 -3.61 -0.94 -31.77
N ALA A 240 -3.78 -1.76 -30.73
CA ALA A 240 -4.00 -1.27 -29.36
C ALA A 240 -2.78 -0.50 -28.82
N PHE A 241 -1.56 -0.97 -29.08
CA PHE A 241 -0.32 -0.31 -28.67
C PHE A 241 -0.20 1.09 -29.27
N LYS A 242 -0.45 1.26 -30.58
CA LYS A 242 -0.42 2.57 -31.26
C LYS A 242 -1.44 3.56 -30.66
N LEU A 243 -2.61 3.07 -30.24
CA LEU A 243 -3.64 3.90 -29.60
C LEU A 243 -3.26 4.29 -28.16
N ILE A 244 -2.52 3.44 -27.44
CA ILE A 244 -1.93 3.77 -26.12
C ILE A 244 -0.79 4.77 -26.27
N GLU A 245 0.07 4.60 -27.28
CA GLU A 245 1.19 5.51 -27.60
C GLU A 245 0.71 6.93 -27.93
N GLN A 246 -0.35 7.05 -28.74
CA GLN A 246 -1.00 8.33 -29.04
C GLN A 246 -1.52 9.03 -27.76
N LYS A 247 -2.26 8.30 -26.91
CA LYS A 247 -2.76 8.84 -25.63
C LYS A 247 -1.63 9.22 -24.67
N ALA A 248 -0.55 8.46 -24.63
CA ALA A 248 0.63 8.78 -23.82
C ALA A 248 1.29 10.09 -24.29
N PHE A 249 1.32 10.35 -25.60
CA PHE A 249 1.82 11.61 -26.16
C PHE A 249 0.92 12.80 -25.80
N GLU A 250 -0.41 12.68 -25.92
CA GLU A 250 -1.38 13.70 -25.50
C GLU A 250 -1.25 14.05 -24.02
N VAL A 251 -1.14 13.04 -23.15
CA VAL A 251 -0.91 13.21 -21.71
C VAL A 251 0.43 13.91 -21.44
N GLN A 252 1.50 13.56 -22.16
CA GLN A 252 2.80 14.21 -22.01
C GLN A 252 2.78 15.68 -22.46
N GLU A 253 2.05 16.02 -23.52
CA GLU A 253 1.89 17.41 -23.97
C GLU A 253 1.07 18.23 -22.95
N ASN A 254 -0.02 17.67 -22.42
CA ASN A 254 -0.84 18.31 -21.39
C ASN A 254 -0.10 18.47 -20.06
N TYR A 255 0.77 17.52 -19.69
CA TYR A 255 1.69 17.66 -18.56
C TYR A 255 2.66 18.83 -18.77
N LYS A 256 3.31 18.93 -19.96
CA LYS A 256 4.22 20.04 -20.29
C LYS A 256 3.52 21.41 -20.22
N LYS A 257 2.29 21.52 -20.75
CA LYS A 257 1.46 22.73 -20.66
C LYS A 257 1.14 23.10 -19.21
N THR A 258 0.76 22.11 -18.40
CA THR A 258 0.42 22.30 -16.97
C THR A 258 1.64 22.73 -16.16
N GLN A 259 2.80 22.10 -16.37
CA GLN A 259 4.05 22.47 -15.71
C GLN A 259 4.45 23.93 -16.03
N ALA A 260 4.41 24.33 -17.30
CA ALA A 260 4.69 25.71 -17.70
C ALA A 260 3.69 26.74 -17.13
N LEU A 261 2.49 26.32 -16.75
CA LEU A 261 1.51 27.15 -16.04
C LEU A 261 1.81 27.24 -14.53
N ILE A 262 2.21 26.12 -13.91
CA ILE A 262 2.65 26.06 -12.51
C ILE A 262 3.86 26.98 -12.29
N ASP A 263 4.86 26.94 -13.17
CA ASP A 263 6.06 27.77 -13.04
C ASP A 263 5.74 29.27 -13.17
N LYS A 264 4.88 29.67 -14.11
CA LYS A 264 4.36 31.05 -14.21
C LYS A 264 3.63 31.51 -12.94
N HIS A 265 2.76 30.66 -12.38
CA HIS A 265 2.05 30.98 -11.14
C HIS A 265 2.97 31.04 -9.91
N LYS A 266 4.06 30.26 -9.91
CA LYS A 266 5.09 30.27 -8.87
C LYS A 266 5.90 31.57 -8.88
N ASP A 267 6.21 32.11 -10.06
CA ASP A 267 6.90 33.40 -10.19
C ASP A 267 6.03 34.55 -9.70
N VAL A 268 4.77 34.64 -10.16
CA VAL A 268 3.79 35.62 -9.66
C VAL A 268 3.56 35.51 -8.14
N LEU A 269 3.58 34.28 -7.60
CA LEU A 269 3.49 34.05 -6.15
C LEU A 269 4.74 34.52 -5.39
N ASN A 270 5.91 34.56 -6.02
CA ASN A 270 7.13 35.09 -5.41
C ASN A 270 7.16 36.63 -5.45
N GLU A 271 6.72 37.24 -6.56
CA GLU A 271 6.56 38.69 -6.71
C GLU A 271 5.57 39.26 -5.68
N THR A 272 4.34 38.72 -5.65
CA THR A 272 3.30 39.14 -4.68
C THR A 272 3.71 38.92 -3.22
N LYS A 273 4.49 37.87 -2.91
CA LYS A 273 5.12 37.70 -1.57
C LYS A 273 6.17 38.77 -1.28
N ALA A 274 6.98 39.18 -2.26
CA ALA A 274 7.96 40.23 -2.08
C ALA A 274 7.29 41.59 -1.83
N GLU A 275 6.19 41.88 -2.52
CA GLU A 275 5.37 43.07 -2.29
C GLU A 275 4.68 43.05 -0.92
N TYR A 276 4.01 41.95 -0.56
CA TYR A 276 3.42 41.77 0.76
C TYR A 276 4.44 41.99 1.89
N ASN A 277 5.67 41.47 1.73
CA ASN A 277 6.73 41.65 2.72
C ASN A 277 7.28 43.10 2.79
N LYS A 278 7.23 43.87 1.70
CA LYS A 278 7.50 45.33 1.73
C LYS A 278 6.37 46.06 2.46
N LEU A 279 5.12 45.79 2.10
CA LEU A 279 3.94 46.45 2.66
C LEU A 279 3.82 46.18 4.17
N LYS A 280 4.11 44.94 4.60
CA LYS A 280 4.15 44.57 6.02
C LYS A 280 5.20 45.36 6.81
N LYS A 281 6.41 45.55 6.26
CA LYS A 281 7.45 46.37 6.93
C LYS A 281 6.97 47.80 7.14
N GLY A 282 6.39 48.43 6.11
CA GLY A 282 5.80 49.76 6.23
C GLY A 282 4.69 49.83 7.29
N LEU A 283 3.84 48.81 7.38
CA LEU A 283 2.80 48.73 8.43
C LEU A 283 3.39 48.59 9.85
N ASP A 284 4.42 47.75 10.02
CA ASP A 284 5.07 47.55 11.32
C ASP A 284 5.90 48.79 11.74
N GLU A 285 6.48 49.53 10.77
CA GLU A 285 7.13 50.84 10.97
C GLU A 285 6.11 51.93 11.35
N LEU A 286 4.97 52.01 10.66
CA LEU A 286 3.89 52.95 10.99
C LEU A 286 3.31 52.72 12.39
N ARG A 287 3.14 51.45 12.80
CA ARG A 287 2.71 51.09 14.16
C ARG A 287 3.72 51.50 15.23
N ALA A 288 5.02 51.40 14.95
CA ALA A 288 6.04 51.87 15.88
C ALA A 288 5.95 53.41 16.06
N ALA A 289 5.71 54.15 14.98
CA ALA A 289 5.50 55.60 15.03
C ALA A 289 4.17 56.00 15.70
N GLU A 290 3.10 55.22 15.51
CA GLU A 290 1.80 55.39 16.19
C GLU A 290 1.97 55.32 17.72
N VAL A 291 2.63 54.26 18.22
CA VAL A 291 2.90 54.06 19.66
C VAL A 291 3.77 55.19 20.24
N ASP A 292 4.85 55.59 19.55
CA ASP A 292 5.72 56.69 19.99
C ASP A 292 4.97 58.04 20.04
N ASN A 293 4.07 58.30 19.09
CA ASN A 293 3.23 59.48 19.11
C ASN A 293 2.17 59.43 20.23
N ASP A 294 1.60 58.27 20.53
CA ASP A 294 0.65 58.10 21.63
C ASP A 294 1.31 58.33 23.00
N TYR A 295 2.57 57.90 23.19
CA TYR A 295 3.36 58.22 24.39
C TYR A 295 3.59 59.74 24.54
N LYS A 296 4.04 60.42 23.48
CA LYS A 296 4.20 61.90 23.48
C LYS A 296 2.88 62.61 23.78
N LEU A 297 1.78 62.14 23.20
CA LEU A 297 0.44 62.69 23.40
C LEU A 297 -0.03 62.48 24.85
N GLN A 298 0.30 61.35 25.47
CA GLN A 298 0.05 61.10 26.89
C GLN A 298 0.85 62.04 27.79
N ASP A 299 2.13 62.31 27.48
CA ASP A 299 2.95 63.24 28.26
C ASP A 299 2.52 64.70 28.10
N ILE A 300 2.16 65.12 26.88
CA ILE A 300 1.55 66.44 26.63
C ILE A 300 0.25 66.58 27.44
N LYS A 301 -0.60 65.55 27.51
CA LYS A 301 -1.81 65.55 28.35
C LYS A 301 -1.51 65.71 29.86
N LYS A 302 -0.41 65.12 30.37
CA LYS A 302 0.03 65.31 31.76
C LYS A 302 0.42 66.78 32.00
N VAL A 303 1.30 67.32 31.15
CA VAL A 303 1.78 68.71 31.23
C VAL A 303 0.63 69.72 31.12
N LEU A 304 -0.33 69.49 30.22
CA LEU A 304 -1.51 70.35 30.05
C LEU A 304 -2.36 70.36 31.34
N LYS A 305 -2.60 69.19 31.94
CA LYS A 305 -3.33 69.06 33.21
C LYS A 305 -2.61 69.76 34.37
N ASP A 306 -1.28 69.73 34.43
CA ASP A 306 -0.50 70.46 35.43
C ASP A 306 -0.61 71.99 35.23
N TRP A 307 -0.63 72.46 33.99
CA TRP A 307 -0.89 73.87 33.69
C TRP A 307 -2.32 74.29 34.01
N GLU A 308 -3.34 73.46 33.74
CA GLU A 308 -4.70 73.73 34.21
C GLU A 308 -4.78 73.88 35.74
N MET A 309 -4.10 73.01 36.48
CA MET A 309 -4.06 73.09 37.95
C MET A 309 -3.36 74.36 38.43
N LYS A 310 -2.26 74.78 37.77
CA LYS A 310 -1.62 76.08 38.02
C LYS A 310 -2.56 77.25 37.71
N VAL A 311 -3.24 77.26 36.56
CA VAL A 311 -4.19 78.31 36.17
C VAL A 311 -5.37 78.39 37.16
N LYS A 312 -5.92 77.25 37.58
CA LYS A 312 -6.96 77.18 38.63
C LYS A 312 -6.44 77.72 39.98
N GLY A 313 -5.17 77.46 40.32
CA GLY A 313 -4.52 78.02 41.51
C GLY A 313 -4.25 79.53 41.43
N PHE A 314 -3.85 80.04 40.27
CA PHE A 314 -3.66 81.48 40.03
C PHE A 314 -4.99 82.23 40.02
N LYS A 315 -6.05 81.69 39.39
CA LYS A 315 -7.39 82.27 39.43
C LYS A 315 -7.88 82.44 40.86
N LYS A 316 -7.81 81.39 41.70
CA LYS A 316 -8.18 81.50 43.13
C LYS A 316 -7.45 82.63 43.86
N ARG A 317 -6.13 82.79 43.65
CA ARG A 317 -5.36 83.90 44.23
C ARG A 317 -5.83 85.27 43.72
N LEU A 318 -6.28 85.35 42.48
CA LEU A 318 -6.87 86.56 41.90
C LEU A 318 -8.24 86.84 42.55
N ASP A 319 -9.13 85.84 42.64
CA ASP A 319 -10.42 85.91 43.32
C ASP A 319 -10.29 86.32 44.81
N ASP A 320 -9.22 85.88 45.48
CA ASP A 320 -8.92 86.20 46.88
C ASP A 320 -8.35 87.64 47.02
N ILE A 321 -7.47 88.07 46.11
CA ILE A 321 -6.97 89.46 46.07
C ILE A 321 -8.10 90.44 45.73
N GLU A 322 -9.00 90.12 44.80
CA GLU A 322 -10.16 90.96 44.47
C GLU A 322 -11.10 91.12 45.67
N LYS A 323 -11.30 90.06 46.48
CA LYS A 323 -12.06 90.16 47.74
C LYS A 323 -11.37 91.03 48.78
N ASP A 324 -10.05 90.95 48.90
CA ASP A 324 -9.31 91.80 49.83
C ASP A 324 -9.28 93.27 49.37
N LEU A 325 -9.24 93.52 48.05
CA LEU A 325 -9.42 94.85 47.47
C LEU A 325 -10.84 95.39 47.68
N GLY A 326 -11.86 94.53 47.58
CA GLY A 326 -13.24 94.87 47.89
C GLY A 326 -13.42 95.30 49.35
N LYS A 327 -12.85 94.55 50.30
CA LYS A 327 -12.82 94.93 51.74
C LYS A 327 -12.08 96.24 51.99
N GLN A 328 -11.03 96.53 51.22
CA GLN A 328 -10.32 97.82 51.29
C GLN A 328 -11.20 98.97 50.77
N LEU A 329 -12.00 98.74 49.71
CA LEU A 329 -13.00 99.70 49.22
C LEU A 329 -14.11 99.95 50.25
N ASP A 330 -14.67 98.90 50.84
CA ASP A 330 -15.68 98.97 51.91
C ASP A 330 -15.14 99.72 53.16
N GLN A 331 -13.81 99.72 53.38
CA GLN A 331 -13.16 100.49 54.44
C GLN A 331 -12.77 101.92 54.06
N MET A 332 -13.06 102.38 52.83
CA MET A 332 -12.77 103.75 52.38
C MET A 332 -14.00 104.56 51.92
N GLN A 333 -15.23 104.07 52.13
CA GLN A 333 -16.46 104.83 51.86
C GLN A 333 -17.26 105.14 53.13
N SER A 334 -16.73 106.09 53.91
CA SER A 334 -17.47 106.80 54.97
C SER A 334 -17.21 108.32 54.93
N ASP A 335 -17.26 108.91 53.74
CA ASP A 335 -17.69 110.29 53.49
C ASP A 335 -18.08 110.42 52.00
N ALA A 336 -18.95 111.37 51.65
CA ALA A 336 -19.74 111.33 50.42
C ALA A 336 -19.47 112.49 49.44
N ILE A 337 -19.71 112.27 48.13
CA ILE A 337 -20.64 113.03 47.25
C ILE A 337 -20.46 112.65 45.74
N ASP A 338 -21.61 112.62 45.05
CA ASP A 338 -21.93 112.53 43.59
C ASP A 338 -21.23 113.56 42.64
N PRO A 339 -21.46 113.57 41.28
CA PRO A 339 -21.86 112.50 40.33
C PRO A 339 -21.19 112.57 38.90
N GLU A 340 -21.60 111.65 38.00
CA GLU A 340 -21.85 111.82 36.54
C GLU A 340 -20.73 111.70 35.45
N LYS A 341 -21.09 111.07 34.31
CA LYS A 341 -20.37 110.93 32.99
C LYS A 341 -19.10 110.01 33.01
N LEU A 342 -18.59 109.38 31.93
CA LEU A 342 -18.89 109.28 30.47
C LEU A 342 -18.38 107.88 29.96
N GLN A 343 -19.20 106.95 29.46
CA GLN A 343 -19.45 106.59 28.03
C GLN A 343 -18.41 105.70 27.27
N GLU A 344 -18.87 104.50 26.83
CA GLU A 344 -18.57 103.73 25.57
C GLU A 344 -17.23 102.99 25.23
N VAL A 345 -17.41 101.83 24.54
CA VAL A 345 -16.57 101.26 23.42
C VAL A 345 -15.16 100.73 23.78
N LEU A 346 -14.62 99.56 23.36
CA LEU A 346 -14.95 98.39 22.48
C LEU A 346 -14.02 97.19 22.93
N THR A 347 -13.94 95.93 22.43
CA THR A 347 -14.47 95.17 21.27
C THR A 347 -14.45 93.63 21.54
N ASP A 348 -15.43 92.90 21.00
CA ASP A 348 -15.41 91.54 20.35
C ASP A 348 -14.61 90.31 20.89
N GLY A 349 -15.10 89.11 20.53
CA GLY A 349 -14.52 87.79 20.81
C GLY A 349 -15.34 86.95 21.83
N SER A 350 -15.86 85.75 21.53
CA SER A 350 -15.70 84.93 20.31
C SER A 350 -16.88 83.95 20.08
N MET A 351 -17.10 83.58 18.83
CA MET A 351 -17.91 82.43 18.39
C MET A 351 -16.97 81.34 17.86
N SER A 352 -16.89 80.16 18.48
CA SER A 352 -16.19 78.99 17.88
C SER A 352 -16.49 77.65 18.57
N ASP A 353 -17.75 77.25 18.67
CA ASP A 353 -18.10 75.86 19.09
C ASP A 353 -18.05 74.90 17.87
N VAL A 354 -16.88 74.82 17.22
CA VAL A 354 -16.67 74.13 15.93
C VAL A 354 -15.33 73.37 15.87
N CYS A 355 -15.02 72.58 16.90
CA CYS A 355 -13.80 71.76 16.95
C CYS A 355 -14.03 70.26 16.69
N ASP A 356 -15.14 69.67 17.15
CA ASP A 356 -15.33 68.22 17.08
C ASP A 356 -15.77 67.72 15.69
N LEU A 357 -16.65 68.46 15.00
CA LEU A 357 -17.18 68.04 13.70
C LEU A 357 -16.09 68.00 12.59
N LYS A 358 -15.13 68.92 12.63
CA LYS A 358 -14.02 68.97 11.65
C LYS A 358 -13.05 67.80 11.84
N ARG A 359 -12.64 67.52 13.09
CA ARG A 359 -11.79 66.35 13.39
C ARG A 359 -12.45 65.03 13.04
N ALA A 360 -13.76 64.89 13.29
CA ALA A 360 -14.51 63.72 12.88
C ALA A 360 -14.50 63.56 11.35
N ALA A 361 -14.76 64.64 10.59
CA ALA A 361 -14.73 64.61 9.13
C ALA A 361 -13.33 64.31 8.55
N GLU A 362 -12.27 64.92 9.12
CA GLU A 362 -10.88 64.66 8.74
C GLU A 362 -10.47 63.21 9.01
N MET A 363 -10.87 62.64 10.15
CA MET A 363 -10.57 61.25 10.51
C MET A 363 -11.36 60.24 9.66
N VAL A 364 -12.62 60.55 9.31
CA VAL A 364 -13.40 59.75 8.34
C VAL A 364 -12.75 59.81 6.96
N ALA A 365 -12.39 61.00 6.46
CA ALA A 365 -11.74 61.13 5.15
C ALA A 365 -10.39 60.39 5.08
N LEU A 366 -9.63 60.34 6.19
CA LEU A 366 -8.38 59.59 6.28
C LEU A 366 -8.61 58.07 6.30
N LEU A 367 -9.65 57.59 6.98
CA LEU A 367 -10.06 56.18 6.96
C LEU A 367 -10.64 55.75 5.60
N GLU A 368 -11.43 56.60 4.95
CA GLU A 368 -11.92 56.37 3.59
C GLU A 368 -10.77 56.35 2.57
N ALA A 369 -9.78 57.23 2.71
CA ALA A 369 -8.55 57.17 1.91
C ALA A 369 -7.79 55.86 2.15
N GLN A 370 -7.57 55.44 3.40
CA GLN A 370 -6.91 54.18 3.73
C GLN A 370 -7.67 52.95 3.20
N LEU A 371 -9.01 52.93 3.27
CA LEU A 371 -9.84 51.86 2.72
C LEU A 371 -9.83 51.83 1.19
N LYS A 372 -9.58 52.97 0.53
CA LYS A 372 -9.48 53.08 -0.93
C LYS A 372 -8.08 52.74 -1.46
N ASP A 373 -7.05 52.97 -0.65
CA ASP A 373 -5.67 52.57 -0.92
C ASP A 373 -5.47 51.06 -0.64
N MET A 374 -6.15 50.53 0.40
CA MET A 374 -6.37 49.09 0.59
C MET A 374 -7.39 48.54 -0.43
N ASN A 375 -6.96 48.45 -1.70
CA ASN A 375 -7.66 47.73 -2.78
C ASN A 375 -7.88 46.26 -2.41
N SER A 376 -8.97 46.02 -1.68
CA SER A 376 -9.29 44.78 -1.02
C SER A 376 -10.04 43.89 -2.00
N ASN A 377 -9.31 42.97 -2.65
CA ASN A 377 -9.90 42.05 -3.61
C ASN A 377 -10.91 41.11 -2.93
N LEU A 378 -12.20 41.45 -3.06
CA LEU A 378 -13.33 40.71 -2.48
C LEU A 378 -13.43 39.28 -3.04
N ASP A 379 -12.94 39.04 -4.25
CA ASP A 379 -12.94 37.72 -4.89
C ASP A 379 -11.86 36.78 -4.34
N SER A 380 -10.90 37.27 -3.56
CA SER A 380 -9.84 36.42 -2.96
C SER A 380 -10.40 35.25 -2.11
N ILE A 381 -11.56 35.44 -1.47
CA ILE A 381 -12.25 34.41 -0.69
C ILE A 381 -12.97 33.39 -1.61
N SER A 382 -13.50 33.81 -2.76
CA SER A 382 -14.12 32.91 -3.73
C SER A 382 -13.07 32.10 -4.50
N GLU A 383 -11.98 32.75 -4.93
CA GLU A 383 -10.79 32.11 -5.51
C GLU A 383 -10.20 31.04 -4.58
N TYR A 384 -10.02 31.35 -3.29
CA TYR A 384 -9.48 30.38 -2.33
C TYR A 384 -10.39 29.15 -2.20
N ARG A 385 -11.71 29.34 -2.12
CA ARG A 385 -12.67 28.23 -2.08
C ARG A 385 -12.62 27.38 -3.34
N GLN A 386 -12.56 28.01 -4.51
CA GLN A 386 -12.51 27.32 -5.80
C GLN A 386 -11.18 26.54 -5.99
N LYS A 387 -10.06 27.13 -5.57
CA LYS A 387 -8.73 26.47 -5.58
C LYS A 387 -8.64 25.35 -4.54
N ALA A 388 -9.31 25.46 -3.39
CA ALA A 388 -9.37 24.40 -2.38
C ALA A 388 -10.22 23.20 -2.84
N LEU A 389 -11.34 23.45 -3.52
CA LEU A 389 -12.14 22.39 -4.15
C LEU A 389 -11.34 21.66 -5.22
N LEU A 390 -10.75 22.40 -6.17
CA LEU A 390 -9.92 21.82 -7.24
C LEU A 390 -8.69 21.08 -6.70
N TYR A 391 -8.08 21.57 -5.61
CA TYR A 391 -7.01 20.83 -4.93
C TYR A 391 -7.49 19.48 -4.37
N ASN A 392 -8.66 19.44 -3.72
CA ASN A 392 -9.22 18.19 -3.21
C ASN A 392 -9.55 17.21 -4.35
N GLU A 393 -10.17 17.69 -5.44
CA GLU A 393 -10.41 16.89 -6.66
C GLU A 393 -9.11 16.27 -7.21
N ARG A 394 -8.03 17.05 -7.31
CA ARG A 394 -6.71 16.55 -7.75
C ARG A 394 -6.05 15.59 -6.76
N VAL A 395 -6.31 15.72 -5.46
CA VAL A 395 -5.87 14.75 -4.45
C VAL A 395 -6.65 13.44 -4.56
N GLU A 396 -7.95 13.48 -4.84
CA GLU A 396 -8.77 12.29 -5.09
C GLU A 396 -8.36 11.57 -6.38
N GLU A 397 -8.14 12.30 -7.50
CA GLU A 397 -7.56 11.76 -8.73
C GLU A 397 -6.20 11.07 -8.48
N LEU A 398 -5.29 11.74 -7.75
CA LEU A 398 -3.96 11.22 -7.45
C LEU A 398 -4.03 9.96 -6.57
N ASN A 399 -4.93 9.94 -5.58
CA ASN A 399 -5.14 8.77 -4.72
C ASN A 399 -5.71 7.59 -5.53
N ALA A 400 -6.69 7.83 -6.41
CA ALA A 400 -7.25 6.81 -7.29
C ALA A 400 -6.17 6.21 -8.22
N ALA A 401 -5.41 7.04 -8.93
CA ALA A 401 -4.33 6.59 -9.80
C ALA A 401 -3.19 5.86 -9.03
N THR A 402 -2.93 6.27 -7.78
CA THR A 402 -1.98 5.59 -6.88
C THR A 402 -2.51 4.21 -6.47
N GLN A 403 -3.80 4.09 -6.19
CA GLN A 403 -4.43 2.82 -5.85
C GLN A 403 -4.48 1.86 -7.05
N GLU A 404 -4.87 2.33 -8.24
CA GLU A 404 -4.84 1.52 -9.47
C GLU A 404 -3.43 0.98 -9.75
N ARG A 405 -2.39 1.83 -9.63
CA ARG A 405 -0.98 1.41 -9.74
C ARG A 405 -0.64 0.30 -8.74
N ASP A 406 -1.05 0.44 -7.49
CA ASP A 406 -0.68 -0.51 -6.43
C ASP A 406 -1.47 -1.82 -6.53
N ASP A 407 -2.71 -1.81 -7.00
CA ASP A 407 -3.48 -3.01 -7.30
C ASP A 407 -2.99 -3.73 -8.56
N LEU A 408 -2.61 -3.00 -9.62
CA LEU A 408 -1.89 -3.57 -10.77
C LEU A 408 -0.54 -4.19 -10.36
N LYS A 409 0.19 -3.53 -9.45
CA LYS A 409 1.45 -4.05 -8.92
C LYS A 409 1.25 -5.32 -8.09
N ARG A 410 0.25 -5.34 -7.18
CA ARG A 410 -0.14 -6.55 -6.43
C ARG A 410 -0.48 -7.71 -7.37
N HIS A 411 -1.20 -7.45 -8.45
CA HIS A 411 -1.53 -8.45 -9.45
C HIS A 411 -0.29 -8.96 -10.21
N TYR A 412 0.61 -8.07 -10.63
CA TYR A 412 1.89 -8.43 -11.26
C TYR A 412 2.79 -9.25 -10.32
N ASP A 413 3.00 -8.81 -9.08
CA ASP A 413 3.82 -9.51 -8.09
C ASP A 413 3.22 -10.89 -7.75
N GLY A 414 1.89 -10.99 -7.69
CA GLY A 414 1.16 -12.26 -7.54
C GLY A 414 1.34 -13.21 -8.73
N LEU A 415 1.33 -12.70 -9.97
CA LEU A 415 1.63 -13.49 -11.18
C LEU A 415 3.11 -13.91 -11.23
N LYS A 416 4.05 -13.03 -10.89
CA LYS A 416 5.48 -13.38 -10.81
C LYS A 416 5.68 -14.50 -9.79
N LYS A 417 5.02 -14.42 -8.62
CA LYS A 417 5.09 -15.47 -7.61
C LYS A 417 4.52 -16.79 -8.13
N LYS A 418 3.31 -16.82 -8.70
CA LYS A 418 2.74 -18.06 -9.27
C LYS A 418 3.67 -18.70 -10.31
N ARG A 419 4.22 -17.90 -11.23
CA ARG A 419 5.18 -18.38 -12.24
C ARG A 419 6.42 -19.01 -11.59
N LEU A 420 6.91 -18.44 -10.48
CA LEU A 420 8.04 -18.98 -9.73
C LEU A 420 7.67 -20.27 -8.99
N ASP A 421 6.56 -20.29 -8.25
CA ASP A 421 6.11 -21.44 -7.48
C ASP A 421 5.83 -22.66 -8.41
N GLU A 422 5.16 -22.44 -9.54
CA GLU A 422 4.89 -23.45 -10.56
C GLU A 422 6.17 -23.94 -11.25
N PHE A 423 7.08 -23.02 -11.63
CA PHE A 423 8.37 -23.38 -12.23
C PHE A 423 9.24 -24.20 -11.28
N MET A 424 9.39 -23.77 -10.02
CA MET A 424 10.20 -24.48 -9.01
C MET A 424 9.60 -25.86 -8.70
N THR A 425 8.27 -25.98 -8.67
CA THR A 425 7.60 -27.29 -8.53
C THR A 425 7.94 -28.22 -9.70
N GLY A 426 7.79 -27.74 -10.94
CA GLY A 426 8.12 -28.51 -12.15
C GLY A 426 9.60 -28.87 -12.24
N PHE A 427 10.48 -27.91 -11.94
CA PHE A 427 11.93 -28.08 -11.92
C PHE A 427 12.35 -29.18 -10.94
N ASN A 428 11.86 -29.15 -9.70
CA ASN A 428 12.18 -30.17 -8.70
C ASN A 428 11.71 -31.58 -9.11
N ILE A 429 10.53 -31.69 -9.73
CA ILE A 429 10.03 -32.98 -10.27
C ILE A 429 10.93 -33.48 -11.40
N ILE A 430 11.32 -32.61 -12.33
CA ILE A 430 12.19 -32.95 -13.47
C ILE A 430 13.58 -33.37 -12.97
N SER A 431 14.19 -32.61 -12.05
CA SER A 431 15.50 -32.91 -11.47
C SER A 431 15.53 -34.26 -10.75
N LEU A 432 14.48 -34.59 -9.98
CA LEU A 432 14.34 -35.91 -9.35
C LEU A 432 14.24 -37.04 -10.39
N LYS A 433 13.40 -36.87 -11.43
CA LYS A 433 13.19 -37.91 -12.46
C LYS A 433 14.37 -38.08 -13.41
N LEU A 434 15.10 -37.00 -13.70
CA LEU A 434 16.37 -37.05 -14.41
C LEU A 434 17.42 -37.86 -13.62
N LYS A 435 17.52 -37.61 -12.32
CA LYS A 435 18.44 -38.33 -11.42
C LYS A 435 18.12 -39.82 -11.35
N GLU A 436 16.84 -40.18 -11.16
CA GLU A 436 16.36 -41.56 -11.21
C GLU A 436 16.69 -42.24 -12.56
N MET A 437 16.35 -41.61 -13.69
CA MET A 437 16.60 -42.18 -15.02
C MET A 437 18.09 -42.37 -15.30
N TYR A 438 18.92 -41.38 -14.99
CA TYR A 438 20.36 -41.44 -15.28
C TYR A 438 21.06 -42.52 -14.44
N GLN A 439 20.69 -42.66 -13.16
CA GLN A 439 21.20 -43.72 -12.30
C GLN A 439 20.81 -45.12 -12.81
N MET A 440 19.56 -45.30 -13.26
CA MET A 440 19.11 -46.57 -13.86
C MET A 440 19.83 -46.91 -15.18
N ILE A 441 19.99 -45.93 -16.08
CA ILE A 441 20.62 -46.14 -17.40
C ILE A 441 22.13 -46.39 -17.27
N THR A 442 22.82 -45.63 -16.42
CA THR A 442 24.29 -45.67 -16.32
C THR A 442 24.84 -46.65 -15.28
N LEU A 443 23.97 -47.31 -14.50
CA LEU A 443 24.32 -48.32 -13.50
C LEU A 443 25.39 -47.82 -12.49
N GLY A 444 25.21 -46.58 -12.01
CA GLY A 444 26.09 -45.95 -11.01
C GLY A 444 26.79 -44.65 -11.45
N GLY A 445 26.28 -43.96 -12.47
CA GLY A 445 26.51 -42.54 -12.70
C GLY A 445 25.40 -41.69 -12.07
N ASP A 446 25.62 -40.39 -11.94
CA ASP A 446 24.68 -39.46 -11.32
C ASP A 446 24.46 -38.19 -12.16
N ALA A 447 23.33 -37.51 -12.00
CA ALA A 447 22.92 -36.37 -12.84
C ALA A 447 22.08 -35.35 -12.05
N GLU A 448 22.40 -34.06 -12.18
CA GLU A 448 21.73 -32.97 -11.46
C GLU A 448 21.58 -31.72 -12.35
N LEU A 449 20.46 -31.01 -12.16
CA LEU A 449 20.22 -29.68 -12.73
C LEU A 449 20.36 -28.64 -11.62
N GLU A 450 21.15 -27.61 -11.87
CA GLU A 450 21.42 -26.52 -10.94
C GLU A 450 20.93 -25.19 -11.55
N LEU A 451 20.30 -24.34 -10.75
CA LEU A 451 19.94 -22.98 -11.16
C LEU A 451 21.19 -22.09 -11.06
N VAL A 452 21.46 -21.26 -12.06
CA VAL A 452 22.58 -20.30 -12.01
C VAL A 452 22.31 -19.21 -10.98
N ASP A 453 21.07 -18.70 -10.98
CA ASP A 453 20.54 -17.75 -10.02
C ASP A 453 19.43 -18.43 -9.19
N SER A 454 19.56 -18.40 -7.86
CA SER A 454 18.60 -18.98 -6.93
C SER A 454 17.53 -17.98 -6.44
N LEU A 455 17.63 -16.70 -6.82
CA LEU A 455 16.67 -15.64 -6.52
C LEU A 455 15.70 -15.39 -7.70
N ASP A 456 16.18 -15.46 -8.94
CA ASP A 456 15.33 -15.41 -10.15
C ASP A 456 15.76 -16.46 -11.19
N PRO A 457 15.19 -17.68 -11.20
CA PRO A 457 15.62 -18.76 -12.11
C PRO A 457 15.37 -18.46 -13.60
N PHE A 458 14.77 -17.31 -13.93
CA PHE A 458 14.53 -16.84 -15.29
C PHE A 458 15.59 -15.86 -15.79
N SER A 459 16.61 -15.51 -14.98
CA SER A 459 17.67 -14.56 -15.33
C SER A 459 18.80 -15.21 -16.15
N GLU A 460 19.54 -16.13 -15.53
CA GLU A 460 20.76 -16.76 -16.10
C GLU A 460 20.57 -18.26 -16.43
N GLY A 461 19.43 -18.85 -16.06
CA GLY A 461 18.99 -20.17 -16.50
C GLY A 461 19.53 -21.35 -15.69
N VAL A 462 19.75 -22.48 -16.37
CA VAL A 462 20.00 -23.80 -15.75
C VAL A 462 21.29 -24.43 -16.28
N VAL A 463 22.12 -24.93 -15.37
CA VAL A 463 23.30 -25.76 -15.66
C VAL A 463 22.93 -27.23 -15.54
N PHE A 464 23.35 -28.04 -16.52
CA PHE A 464 23.24 -29.49 -16.45
C PHE A 464 24.61 -30.13 -16.17
N SER A 465 24.72 -30.73 -14.98
CA SER A 465 25.91 -31.38 -14.45
C SER A 465 25.69 -32.90 -14.37
N VAL A 466 26.62 -33.69 -14.90
CA VAL A 466 26.58 -35.16 -14.78
C VAL A 466 27.91 -35.73 -14.33
N ARG A 467 27.84 -36.91 -13.73
CA ARG A 467 28.96 -37.67 -13.19
C ARG A 467 28.89 -39.11 -13.68
N PRO A 468 29.57 -39.45 -14.78
CA PRO A 468 29.63 -40.83 -15.26
C PRO A 468 30.23 -41.78 -14.21
N PRO A 469 29.93 -43.10 -14.26
CA PRO A 469 30.44 -44.08 -13.30
C PRO A 469 31.95 -43.97 -13.10
N LYS A 470 32.39 -43.89 -11.83
CA LYS A 470 33.79 -43.75 -11.41
C LYS A 470 34.52 -42.48 -11.92
N LYS A 471 33.80 -41.45 -12.40
CA LYS A 471 34.37 -40.14 -12.78
C LYS A 471 33.95 -39.02 -11.80
N SER A 472 34.52 -37.83 -12.01
CA SER A 472 34.10 -36.58 -11.37
C SER A 472 32.91 -35.94 -12.11
N TRP A 473 32.25 -34.98 -11.46
CA TRP A 473 31.25 -34.12 -12.08
C TRP A 473 31.82 -33.34 -13.27
N LYS A 474 31.01 -33.16 -14.32
CA LYS A 474 31.28 -32.31 -15.48
C LYS A 474 29.97 -31.71 -16.01
N ASN A 475 30.03 -30.47 -16.46
CA ASN A 475 28.97 -29.85 -17.28
C ASN A 475 28.82 -30.63 -18.61
N ILE A 476 27.57 -30.87 -19.01
CA ILE A 476 27.20 -31.64 -20.22
C ILE A 476 27.91 -31.18 -21.50
N ALA A 477 28.20 -29.88 -21.63
CA ALA A 477 28.88 -29.29 -22.79
C ALA A 477 30.29 -29.88 -23.02
N ASN A 478 30.97 -30.31 -21.95
CA ASN A 478 32.37 -30.72 -21.95
C ASN A 478 32.60 -32.25 -22.02
N LEU A 479 31.57 -33.00 -22.41
CA LEU A 479 31.60 -34.46 -22.56
C LEU A 479 31.88 -34.94 -23.98
N SER A 480 32.36 -36.18 -24.09
CA SER A 480 32.57 -36.89 -25.35
C SER A 480 31.26 -37.11 -26.11
N GLY A 481 31.29 -37.21 -27.43
CA GLY A 481 30.10 -37.40 -28.26
C GLY A 481 29.26 -38.62 -27.87
N GLY A 482 29.89 -39.74 -27.52
CA GLY A 482 29.19 -40.93 -27.01
C GLY A 482 28.61 -40.76 -25.60
N GLU A 483 29.25 -39.95 -24.75
CA GLU A 483 28.72 -39.64 -23.41
C GLU A 483 27.52 -38.68 -23.49
N LYS A 484 27.52 -37.74 -24.45
CA LYS A 484 26.39 -36.86 -24.74
C LYS A 484 25.17 -37.62 -25.24
N VAL A 485 25.34 -38.58 -26.16
CA VAL A 485 24.24 -39.41 -26.68
C VAL A 485 23.68 -40.39 -25.63
N GLY A 486 24.43 -40.69 -24.56
CA GLY A 486 23.91 -41.42 -23.39
C GLY A 486 23.31 -40.54 -22.30
N SER A 487 23.21 -39.22 -22.52
CA SER A 487 22.77 -38.20 -21.55
C SER A 487 21.71 -37.24 -22.11
N LEU A 488 21.17 -37.54 -23.30
CA LEU A 488 20.13 -36.83 -24.05
C LEU A 488 19.06 -37.84 -24.47
#